data_AF-X4ZP91-F1
#
_entry.id   AF-X4ZP91-F1
#
_cell.length_a   1.000
_cell.length_b   1.000
_cell.length_c   1.000
_cell.angle_alpha   90.00
_cell.angle_beta   90.00
_cell.angle_gamma   90.00
#
_symmetry.space_group_name_H-M   'P 1'
#
loop_
_entity.id
_entity.type
_entity.pdbx_description
1 polymer ?
#
loop_
_entity_poly.entity_id
_entity_poly.type
_entity_poly.pdbx_seq_one_letter_code
_entity_poly.pdbx_strand_id
1 'polypeptide(L)'
;MKNERMAEGIFRDFEKRVEDKTKTSFALVAESTASDLVLNSPYVSDHFVKHGLFDRGEHTRFAPVFSANLYTQLYGTSEGRGHKLTTVTANKRAEAVTGHALRNFRTLTAKVKARRKTDNDLYLGIRDAALVESIQCDFIAGTPLSEQAEAAAGISLMRRFSRELPKFRQFLALLGVDTRDAAALRQFASEGKLREYLQYFYSDSLYFQRRQGILVQKEALADTTDTAIALRRTKGAIFTEGAIAHAIDKLGLSHDAIFERLESRRAA
;
A
#
# COMPACT_ATOMS: atom_id res chain seq x y z
N MET A 1 -9.87 -11.65 -21.82
CA MET A 1 -11.14 -12.40 -21.88
C MET A 1 -11.69 -12.96 -20.55
N LYS A 2 -11.25 -14.11 -19.99
CA LYS A 2 -11.91 -14.67 -18.76
C LYS A 2 -11.71 -13.80 -17.51
N ASN A 3 -10.48 -13.32 -17.27
CA ASN A 3 -10.15 -12.48 -16.12
C ASN A 3 -10.74 -11.06 -16.23
N GLU A 4 -10.91 -10.59 -17.46
CA GLU A 4 -11.42 -9.26 -17.78
C GLU A 4 -12.92 -9.14 -17.52
N ARG A 5 -13.74 -10.09 -18.03
CA ARG A 5 -15.17 -10.15 -17.70
C ARG A 5 -15.43 -10.30 -16.21
N MET A 6 -14.58 -11.08 -15.53
CA MET A 6 -14.62 -11.20 -14.07
C MET A 6 -14.35 -9.85 -13.40
N ALA A 7 -13.26 -9.19 -13.76
CA ALA A 7 -12.85 -7.91 -13.19
C ALA A 7 -13.90 -6.82 -13.44
N GLU A 8 -14.43 -6.74 -14.66
CA GLU A 8 -15.53 -5.85 -15.02
C GLU A 8 -16.77 -6.09 -14.16
N GLY A 9 -17.19 -7.35 -14.01
CA GLY A 9 -18.36 -7.69 -13.21
C GLY A 9 -18.20 -7.30 -11.73
N ILE A 10 -17.01 -7.49 -11.16
CA ILE A 10 -16.70 -7.07 -9.78
C ILE A 10 -16.66 -5.54 -9.69
N PHE A 11 -16.03 -4.86 -10.65
CA PHE A 11 -15.89 -3.40 -10.65
C PHE A 11 -17.26 -2.71 -10.77
N ARG A 12 -18.15 -3.22 -11.62
CA ARG A 12 -19.53 -2.72 -11.74
C ARG A 12 -20.32 -2.91 -10.44
N ASP A 13 -20.18 -4.04 -9.74
CA ASP A 13 -20.81 -4.25 -8.42
C ASP A 13 -20.22 -3.30 -7.37
N PHE A 14 -18.91 -3.05 -7.42
CA PHE A 14 -18.23 -2.05 -6.60
C PHE A 14 -18.80 -0.65 -6.83
N GLU A 15 -18.91 -0.19 -8.08
CA GLU A 15 -19.38 1.17 -8.38
C GLU A 15 -20.80 1.42 -7.87
N LYS A 16 -21.71 0.46 -8.09
CA LYS A 16 -23.08 0.54 -7.54
C LYS A 16 -23.09 0.75 -6.03
N ARG A 17 -22.19 0.07 -5.30
CA ARG A 17 -22.09 0.17 -3.84
C ARG A 17 -21.48 1.49 -3.36
N VAL A 18 -20.67 2.14 -4.19
CA VAL A 18 -20.08 3.46 -3.89
C VAL A 18 -21.13 4.55 -4.10
N GLU A 19 -21.92 4.47 -5.16
CA GLU A 19 -23.02 5.40 -5.46
C GLU A 19 -24.10 5.41 -4.36
N ASP A 20 -24.25 4.29 -3.64
CA ASP A 20 -25.33 4.11 -2.68
C ASP A 20 -25.18 4.89 -1.34
N LYS A 21 -23.99 5.37 -0.91
CA LYS A 21 -23.84 6.16 0.34
C LYS A 21 -22.58 7.05 0.37
N THR A 22 -22.74 8.36 0.20
CA THR A 22 -21.77 9.38 0.64
C THR A 22 -22.21 10.00 1.98
N LYS A 23 -21.85 9.37 3.10
CA LYS A 23 -21.85 10.03 4.42
C LYS A 23 -20.42 10.13 4.91
N THR A 24 -19.94 11.36 5.12
CA THR A 24 -18.58 11.73 5.55
C THR A 24 -18.08 10.95 6.78
N SER A 25 -19.00 10.52 7.66
CA SER A 25 -18.67 9.70 8.83
C SER A 25 -18.04 8.33 8.49
N PHE A 26 -18.39 7.73 7.35
CA PHE A 26 -17.80 6.44 6.94
C PHE A 26 -16.37 6.58 6.41
N ALA A 27 -16.00 7.73 5.88
CA ALA A 27 -14.64 8.00 5.38
C ALA A 27 -13.63 8.06 6.52
N LEU A 28 -13.94 8.83 7.58
CA LEU A 28 -13.10 8.94 8.78
C LEU A 28 -12.91 7.59 9.49
N VAL A 29 -13.98 6.78 9.57
CA VAL A 29 -13.90 5.44 10.16
C VAL A 29 -13.01 4.52 9.32
N ALA A 30 -13.07 4.61 7.99
CA ALA A 30 -12.24 3.78 7.10
C ALA A 30 -10.75 4.14 7.24
N GLU A 31 -10.38 5.42 7.25
CA GLU A 31 -8.99 5.85 7.44
C GLU A 31 -8.45 5.47 8.81
N SER A 32 -9.21 5.71 9.88
CA SER A 32 -8.81 5.32 11.24
C SER A 32 -8.60 3.81 11.35
N THR A 33 -9.54 3.01 10.83
CA THR A 33 -9.42 1.54 10.82
C THR A 33 -8.20 1.11 10.00
N ALA A 34 -8.00 1.69 8.81
CA ALA A 34 -6.86 1.38 7.97
C ALA A 34 -5.53 1.69 8.66
N SER A 35 -5.45 2.84 9.35
CA SER A 35 -4.28 3.28 10.12
C SER A 35 -3.88 2.27 11.20
N ASP A 36 -4.85 1.81 11.99
CA ASP A 36 -4.62 0.81 13.02
C ASP A 36 -4.18 -0.53 12.43
N LEU A 37 -4.81 -0.95 11.32
CA LEU A 37 -4.48 -2.19 10.64
C LEU A 37 -3.05 -2.18 10.10
N VAL A 38 -2.63 -1.11 9.40
CA VAL A 38 -1.31 -1.04 8.75
C VAL A 38 -0.15 -0.94 9.73
N LEU A 39 -0.37 -0.32 10.90
CA LEU A 39 0.63 -0.26 11.96
C LEU A 39 0.88 -1.64 12.59
N ASN A 40 -0.18 -2.43 12.74
CA ASN A 40 -0.12 -3.77 13.29
C ASN A 40 0.35 -4.82 12.28
N SER A 41 0.16 -4.58 10.99
CA SER A 41 0.46 -5.53 9.93
C SER A 41 0.53 -4.85 8.56
N PRO A 42 1.73 -4.76 7.94
CA PRO A 42 1.88 -4.12 6.64
C PRO A 42 1.51 -5.02 5.45
N TYR A 43 1.28 -6.32 5.66
CA TYR A 43 1.03 -7.29 4.58
C TYR A 43 -0.45 -7.65 4.50
N VAL A 44 -1.03 -7.59 3.30
CA VAL A 44 -2.45 -7.95 3.07
C VAL A 44 -2.79 -9.39 3.46
N SER A 45 -1.85 -10.32 3.34
CA SER A 45 -2.04 -11.73 3.72
C SER A 45 -2.21 -11.94 5.21
N ASP A 46 -1.57 -11.10 6.04
CA ASP A 46 -1.59 -11.25 7.49
C ASP A 46 -2.99 -11.01 8.07
N HIS A 47 -3.84 -10.25 7.38
CA HIS A 47 -5.22 -10.04 7.80
C HIS A 47 -6.05 -11.32 7.68
N PHE A 48 -5.84 -12.11 6.63
CA PHE A 48 -6.47 -13.42 6.52
C PHE A 48 -5.96 -14.41 7.58
N VAL A 49 -4.69 -14.32 7.95
CA VAL A 49 -4.11 -15.10 9.06
C VAL A 49 -4.75 -14.70 10.39
N LYS A 50 -4.88 -13.40 10.66
CA LYS A 50 -5.51 -12.87 11.88
C LYS A 50 -6.98 -13.33 12.02
N HIS A 51 -7.70 -13.40 10.90
CA HIS A 51 -9.07 -13.92 10.87
C HIS A 51 -9.13 -15.46 10.87
N GLY A 52 -8.00 -16.16 10.83
CA GLY A 52 -7.90 -17.61 10.89
C GLY A 52 -8.37 -18.32 9.62
N LEU A 53 -8.30 -17.65 8.47
CA LEU A 53 -8.70 -18.20 7.17
C LEU A 53 -7.61 -19.12 6.58
N PHE A 54 -6.34 -18.83 6.86
CA PHE A 54 -5.20 -19.68 6.52
C PHE A 54 -4.00 -19.41 7.44
N ASP A 55 -3.03 -20.34 7.48
CA ASP A 55 -1.81 -20.20 8.27
C ASP A 55 -0.71 -19.45 7.51
N ARG A 56 0.28 -18.88 8.22
CA ARG A 56 1.42 -18.21 7.59
C ARG A 56 2.11 -19.15 6.59
N GLY A 57 2.37 -18.64 5.38
CA GLY A 57 2.92 -19.43 4.28
C GLY A 57 1.88 -20.03 3.33
N GLU A 58 0.60 -20.15 3.75
CA GLU A 58 -0.45 -20.80 2.95
C GLU A 58 -1.27 -19.86 2.06
N HIS A 59 -0.79 -18.63 1.84
CA HIS A 59 -1.51 -17.57 1.12
C HIS A 59 -2.00 -17.98 -0.29
N THR A 60 -1.30 -18.91 -0.96
CA THR A 60 -1.70 -19.44 -2.28
C THR A 60 -3.05 -20.17 -2.25
N ARG A 61 -3.48 -20.70 -1.09
CA ARG A 61 -4.78 -21.36 -0.91
C ARG A 61 -5.96 -20.43 -1.17
N PHE A 62 -5.75 -19.12 -1.02
CA PHE A 62 -6.73 -18.06 -1.24
C PHE A 62 -6.37 -17.17 -2.45
N ALA A 63 -5.48 -17.64 -3.34
CA ALA A 63 -5.09 -16.94 -4.57
C ALA A 63 -6.27 -16.42 -5.43
N PRO A 64 -7.42 -17.12 -5.55
CA PRO A 64 -8.56 -16.59 -6.31
C PRO A 64 -9.09 -15.26 -5.76
N VAL A 65 -9.07 -15.07 -4.43
CA VAL A 65 -9.52 -13.83 -3.78
C VAL A 65 -8.56 -12.69 -4.06
N PHE A 66 -7.25 -12.92 -3.88
CA PHE A 66 -6.22 -11.92 -4.17
C PHE A 66 -6.19 -11.54 -5.66
N SER A 67 -6.37 -12.52 -6.54
CA SER A 67 -6.43 -12.31 -7.98
C SER A 67 -7.67 -11.51 -8.38
N ALA A 68 -8.84 -11.84 -7.84
CA ALA A 68 -10.06 -11.09 -8.07
C ALA A 68 -9.91 -9.62 -7.64
N ASN A 69 -9.34 -9.37 -6.47
CA ASN A 69 -9.06 -8.01 -6.00
C ASN A 69 -8.09 -7.26 -6.93
N LEU A 70 -6.97 -7.88 -7.30
CA LEU A 70 -5.98 -7.27 -8.18
C LEU A 70 -6.56 -6.95 -9.56
N TYR A 71 -7.22 -7.90 -10.21
CA TYR A 71 -7.77 -7.70 -11.54
C TYR A 71 -8.87 -6.65 -11.56
N THR A 72 -9.69 -6.56 -10.50
CA THR A 72 -10.69 -5.49 -10.35
C THR A 72 -10.03 -4.12 -10.35
N GLN A 73 -8.89 -3.98 -9.68
CA GLN A 73 -8.15 -2.71 -9.67
C GLN A 73 -7.54 -2.39 -11.02
N LEU A 74 -6.91 -3.39 -11.67
CA LEU A 74 -6.33 -3.23 -12.99
C LEU A 74 -7.37 -2.83 -14.04
N TYR A 75 -8.57 -3.43 -13.98
CA TYR A 75 -9.70 -3.05 -14.84
C TYR A 75 -10.16 -1.62 -14.58
N GLY A 76 -10.36 -1.26 -13.30
CA GLY A 76 -10.69 0.13 -12.95
C GLY A 76 -9.67 1.12 -13.50
N THR A 77 -8.39 0.78 -13.42
CA THR A 77 -7.30 1.59 -13.96
C THR A 77 -7.34 1.69 -15.49
N SER A 78 -7.47 0.58 -16.21
CA SER A 78 -7.55 0.60 -17.69
C SER A 78 -8.74 1.41 -18.20
N GLU A 79 -9.78 1.51 -17.39
CA GLU A 79 -11.01 2.26 -17.67
C GLU A 79 -10.93 3.74 -17.23
N GLY A 80 -9.78 4.25 -16.80
CA GLY A 80 -9.66 5.64 -16.33
C GLY A 80 -10.21 5.90 -14.92
N ARG A 81 -10.68 4.86 -14.22
CA ARG A 81 -11.49 4.94 -12.99
C ARG A 81 -10.79 4.39 -11.75
N GLY A 82 -9.50 4.07 -11.81
CA GLY A 82 -8.75 3.53 -10.67
C GLY A 82 -8.63 4.50 -9.50
N HIS A 83 -8.82 5.81 -9.74
CA HIS A 83 -8.91 6.83 -8.70
C HIS A 83 -10.05 6.62 -7.72
N LYS A 84 -11.13 5.94 -8.13
CA LYS A 84 -12.24 5.58 -7.24
C LYS A 84 -11.84 4.55 -6.18
N LEU A 85 -10.72 3.84 -6.35
CA LEU A 85 -10.25 2.76 -5.48
C LEU A 85 -9.37 3.35 -4.37
N THR A 86 -9.98 4.01 -3.39
CA THR A 86 -9.30 4.69 -2.28
C THR A 86 -9.48 3.92 -0.97
N THR A 87 -8.89 4.43 0.11
CA THR A 87 -9.11 3.94 1.47
C THR A 87 -10.58 4.04 1.86
N VAL A 88 -11.24 5.15 1.50
CA VAL A 88 -12.66 5.40 1.80
C VAL A 88 -13.58 4.38 1.13
N THR A 89 -13.28 3.96 -0.10
CA THR A 89 -14.11 3.03 -0.86
C THR A 89 -13.67 1.56 -0.73
N ALA A 90 -12.59 1.29 0.00
CA ALA A 90 -11.99 -0.04 0.14
C ALA A 90 -12.98 -1.10 0.64
N ASN A 91 -13.86 -0.72 1.58
CA ASN A 91 -14.91 -1.62 2.09
C ASN A 91 -15.88 -2.07 0.99
N LYS A 92 -16.25 -1.16 0.07
CA LYS A 92 -17.16 -1.49 -1.04
C LYS A 92 -16.51 -2.40 -2.06
N ARG A 93 -15.22 -2.19 -2.31
CA ARG A 93 -14.42 -3.12 -3.11
C ARG A 93 -14.37 -4.50 -2.45
N ALA A 94 -14.16 -4.56 -1.14
CA ALA A 94 -14.13 -5.82 -0.40
C ALA A 94 -15.48 -6.56 -0.43
N GLU A 95 -16.60 -5.85 -0.28
CA GLU A 95 -17.94 -6.43 -0.43
C GLU A 95 -18.13 -7.06 -1.82
N ALA A 96 -17.78 -6.33 -2.89
CA ALA A 96 -17.90 -6.80 -4.26
C ALA A 96 -17.02 -8.03 -4.54
N VAL A 97 -15.75 -7.99 -4.10
CA VAL A 97 -14.81 -9.11 -4.24
C VAL A 97 -15.30 -10.33 -3.47
N THR A 98 -15.80 -10.16 -2.24
CA THR A 98 -16.32 -11.25 -1.41
C THR A 98 -17.54 -11.89 -2.07
N GLY A 99 -18.50 -11.08 -2.50
CA GLY A 99 -19.72 -11.56 -3.16
C GLY A 99 -19.40 -12.32 -4.45
N HIS A 100 -18.45 -11.83 -5.25
CA HIS A 100 -17.96 -12.57 -6.40
C HIS A 100 -17.29 -13.90 -6.00
N ALA A 101 -16.42 -13.86 -5.01
CA ALA A 101 -15.61 -15.02 -4.63
C ALA A 101 -16.46 -16.17 -4.11
N LEU A 102 -17.46 -15.88 -3.26
CA LEU A 102 -18.40 -16.87 -2.73
C LEU A 102 -19.27 -17.49 -3.83
N ARG A 103 -19.70 -16.70 -4.83
CA ARG A 103 -20.51 -17.19 -5.95
C ARG A 103 -19.73 -18.08 -6.91
N ASN A 104 -18.48 -17.73 -7.20
CA ASN A 104 -17.73 -18.30 -8.33
C ASN A 104 -16.65 -19.31 -7.93
N PHE A 105 -16.19 -19.30 -6.67
CA PHE A 105 -15.15 -20.22 -6.20
C PHE A 105 -15.71 -21.18 -5.15
N ARG A 106 -16.42 -22.23 -5.57
CA ARG A 106 -17.03 -23.22 -4.65
C ARG A 106 -16.03 -23.83 -3.65
N THR A 107 -14.79 -24.02 -4.08
CA THR A 107 -13.70 -24.51 -3.21
C THR A 107 -13.33 -23.54 -2.10
N LEU A 108 -13.59 -22.24 -2.26
CA LEU A 108 -13.32 -21.22 -1.25
C LEU A 108 -14.25 -21.38 -0.06
N THR A 109 -15.56 -21.50 -0.30
CA THR A 109 -16.55 -21.73 0.77
C THR A 109 -16.24 -23.02 1.53
N ALA A 110 -15.83 -24.08 0.82
CA ALA A 110 -15.39 -25.32 1.46
C ALA A 110 -14.16 -25.11 2.36
N LYS A 111 -13.15 -24.34 1.91
CA LYS A 111 -11.96 -24.02 2.70
C LYS A 111 -12.28 -23.18 3.95
N VAL A 112 -13.14 -22.17 3.81
CA VAL A 112 -13.61 -21.32 4.92
C VAL A 112 -14.31 -22.19 5.97
N LYS A 113 -15.25 -23.04 5.55
CA LYS A 113 -15.96 -23.96 6.45
C LYS A 113 -15.03 -24.99 7.11
N ALA A 114 -14.05 -25.53 6.38
CA ALA A 114 -13.06 -26.47 6.93
C ALA A 114 -12.23 -25.87 8.08
N ARG A 115 -12.05 -24.54 8.08
CA ARG A 115 -11.40 -23.79 9.17
C ARG A 115 -12.37 -23.36 10.28
N ARG A 116 -13.63 -23.81 10.24
CA ARG A 116 -14.73 -23.38 11.15
C ARG A 116 -14.95 -21.87 11.13
N LYS A 117 -14.77 -21.26 9.95
CA LYS A 117 -14.99 -19.84 9.69
C LYS A 117 -16.28 -19.62 8.91
N THR A 118 -16.75 -18.39 8.91
CA THR A 118 -17.97 -17.92 8.25
C THR A 118 -17.65 -17.09 7.01
N ASP A 119 -18.65 -16.88 6.16
CA ASP A 119 -18.55 -15.95 5.04
C ASP A 119 -18.27 -14.51 5.52
N ASN A 120 -18.70 -14.17 6.74
CA ASN A 120 -18.38 -12.89 7.37
C ASN A 120 -16.89 -12.80 7.75
N ASP A 121 -16.27 -13.87 8.26
CA ASP A 121 -14.82 -13.89 8.53
C ASP A 121 -14.01 -13.71 7.23
N LEU A 122 -14.47 -14.32 6.12
CA LEU A 122 -13.89 -14.10 4.80
C LEU A 122 -14.00 -12.63 4.39
N TYR A 123 -15.18 -12.04 4.53
CA TYR A 123 -15.40 -10.62 4.25
C TYR A 123 -14.48 -9.72 5.09
N LEU A 124 -14.38 -9.96 6.40
CA LEU A 124 -13.52 -9.17 7.29
C LEU A 124 -12.04 -9.28 6.89
N GLY A 125 -11.57 -10.47 6.51
CA GLY A 125 -10.23 -10.67 5.98
C GLY A 125 -9.97 -9.90 4.68
N ILE A 126 -10.91 -9.93 3.74
CA ILE A 126 -10.82 -9.19 2.47
C ILE A 126 -10.88 -7.68 2.72
N ARG A 127 -11.76 -7.24 3.62
CA ARG A 127 -11.95 -5.83 4.00
C ARG A 127 -10.68 -5.25 4.58
N ASP A 128 -10.11 -5.92 5.57
CA ASP A 128 -8.91 -5.44 6.24
C ASP A 128 -7.71 -5.42 5.28
N ALA A 129 -7.57 -6.45 4.44
CA ALA A 129 -6.57 -6.48 3.37
C ALA A 129 -6.76 -5.34 2.36
N ALA A 130 -8.01 -5.04 1.97
CA ALA A 130 -8.33 -3.95 1.06
C ALA A 130 -8.02 -2.58 1.68
N LEU A 131 -8.30 -2.38 2.96
CA LEU A 131 -7.97 -1.14 3.68
C LEU A 131 -6.45 -0.92 3.75
N VAL A 132 -5.70 -1.96 4.13
CA VAL A 132 -4.23 -1.92 4.18
C VAL A 132 -3.60 -1.63 2.82
N GLU A 133 -4.10 -2.28 1.78
CA GLU A 133 -3.64 -2.01 0.42
C GLU A 133 -3.95 -0.59 -0.03
N SER A 134 -5.19 -0.14 0.17
CA SER A 134 -5.64 1.17 -0.28
C SER A 134 -4.86 2.29 0.39
N ILE A 135 -4.67 2.26 1.71
CA ILE A 135 -3.98 3.34 2.43
C ILE A 135 -2.49 3.41 2.06
N GLN A 136 -1.84 2.25 1.82
CA GLN A 136 -0.47 2.20 1.32
C GLN A 136 -0.37 2.79 -0.09
N CYS A 137 -1.29 2.44 -0.99
CA CYS A 137 -1.32 3.00 -2.34
C CYS A 137 -1.66 4.50 -2.35
N ASP A 138 -2.61 4.94 -1.52
CA ASP A 138 -2.99 6.35 -1.37
C ASP A 138 -1.81 7.18 -0.87
N PHE A 139 -1.08 6.69 0.15
CA PHE A 139 0.13 7.35 0.65
C PHE A 139 1.21 7.46 -0.42
N ILE A 140 1.54 6.36 -1.11
CA ILE A 140 2.58 6.36 -2.17
C ILE A 140 2.19 7.31 -3.29
N ALA A 141 0.92 7.32 -3.70
CA ALA A 141 0.45 8.15 -4.79
C ALA A 141 0.24 9.63 -4.42
N GLY A 142 0.41 10.00 -3.14
CA GLY A 142 0.16 11.37 -2.67
C GLY A 142 -1.32 11.75 -2.62
N THR A 143 -2.23 10.78 -2.54
CA THR A 143 -3.64 11.04 -2.29
C THR A 143 -3.80 11.63 -0.87
N PRO A 144 -4.63 12.67 -0.67
CA PRO A 144 -4.84 13.25 0.66
C PRO A 144 -5.28 12.21 1.69
N LEU A 145 -4.62 12.23 2.85
CA LEU A 145 -4.92 11.41 4.03
C LEU A 145 -4.93 12.32 5.25
N SER A 146 -5.64 11.94 6.31
CA SER A 146 -5.46 12.58 7.62
C SER A 146 -4.02 12.42 8.13
N GLU A 147 -3.53 13.35 8.95
CA GLU A 147 -2.15 13.33 9.48
C GLU A 147 -1.81 11.99 10.17
N GLN A 148 -2.75 11.48 10.97
CA GLN A 148 -2.61 10.17 11.61
C GLN A 148 -2.48 9.03 10.59
N ALA A 149 -3.30 9.05 9.54
CA ALA A 149 -3.29 8.03 8.49
C ALA A 149 -2.02 8.11 7.64
N GLU A 150 -1.55 9.31 7.35
CA GLU A 150 -0.30 9.56 6.64
C GLU A 150 0.90 9.01 7.42
N ALA A 151 1.00 9.33 8.71
CA ALA A 151 2.05 8.79 9.58
C ALA A 151 1.98 7.26 9.68
N ALA A 152 0.78 6.70 9.88
CA ALA A 152 0.58 5.25 9.98
C ALA A 152 0.99 4.51 8.70
N ALA A 153 0.60 5.02 7.54
CA ALA A 153 0.95 4.46 6.24
C ALA A 153 2.46 4.56 5.96
N GLY A 154 3.08 5.71 6.23
CA GLY A 154 4.52 5.92 6.09
C GLY A 154 5.34 4.95 6.93
N ILE A 155 5.01 4.81 8.23
CA ILE A 155 5.66 3.86 9.14
C ILE A 155 5.49 2.41 8.67
N SER A 156 4.28 2.05 8.25
CA SER A 156 3.98 0.72 7.73
C SER A 156 4.82 0.38 6.50
N LEU A 157 4.90 1.30 5.54
CA LEU A 157 5.69 1.17 4.33
C LEU A 157 7.19 1.12 4.61
N MET A 158 7.69 1.90 5.56
CA MET A 158 9.09 1.82 5.98
C MET A 158 9.44 0.44 6.56
N ARG A 159 8.60 -0.08 7.46
CA ARG A 159 8.76 -1.43 8.02
C ARG A 159 8.69 -2.51 6.94
N ARG A 160 7.82 -2.32 5.96
CA ARG A 160 7.66 -3.26 4.84
C ARG A 160 8.86 -3.25 3.92
N PHE A 161 9.24 -2.08 3.39
CA PHE A 161 10.33 -1.94 2.44
C PHE A 161 11.67 -2.25 3.09
N SER A 162 11.88 -1.96 4.37
CA SER A 162 13.11 -2.38 5.06
C SER A 162 13.23 -3.91 5.14
N ARG A 163 12.11 -4.64 5.24
CA ARG A 163 12.10 -6.11 5.20
C ARG A 163 12.29 -6.66 3.79
N GLU A 164 11.56 -6.11 2.82
CA GLU A 164 11.50 -6.59 1.44
C GLU A 164 12.71 -6.19 0.58
N LEU A 165 13.24 -4.98 0.80
CA LEU A 165 14.19 -4.32 -0.11
C LEU A 165 15.51 -4.04 0.63
N PRO A 166 16.57 -4.83 0.35
CA PRO A 166 17.89 -4.61 0.97
C PRO A 166 18.42 -3.18 0.77
N LYS A 167 18.20 -2.59 -0.41
CA LYS A 167 18.60 -1.21 -0.71
C LYS A 167 17.91 -0.19 0.20
N PHE A 168 16.62 -0.33 0.43
CA PHE A 168 15.86 0.58 1.31
C PHE A 168 16.27 0.42 2.78
N ARG A 169 16.55 -0.80 3.23
CA ARG A 169 17.08 -1.04 4.58
C ARG A 169 18.41 -0.33 4.79
N GLN A 170 19.32 -0.43 3.82
CA GLN A 170 20.62 0.24 3.87
C GLN A 170 20.46 1.76 3.84
N PHE A 171 19.54 2.28 3.02
CA PHE A 171 19.19 3.70 3.00
C PHE A 171 18.75 4.21 4.38
N LEU A 172 17.80 3.54 5.05
CA LEU A 172 17.38 3.94 6.39
C LEU A 172 18.52 3.87 7.42
N ALA A 173 19.39 2.85 7.33
CA ALA A 173 20.55 2.74 8.21
C ALA A 173 21.56 3.88 8.00
N LEU A 174 21.75 4.34 6.75
CA LEU A 174 22.60 5.50 6.44
C LEU A 174 22.03 6.79 7.04
N LEU A 175 20.71 6.90 7.11
CA LEU A 175 20.02 8.03 7.75
C LEU A 175 19.88 7.88 9.27
N GLY A 176 20.54 6.89 9.88
CA GLY A 176 20.51 6.68 11.33
C GLY A 176 19.16 6.20 11.87
N VAL A 177 18.26 5.74 11.00
CA VAL A 177 16.91 5.31 11.38
C VAL A 177 16.93 3.83 11.76
N ASP A 178 16.76 3.52 13.06
CA ASP A 178 16.53 2.13 13.48
C ASP A 178 15.10 1.70 13.14
N THR A 179 14.98 0.81 12.16
CA THR A 179 13.69 0.23 11.72
C THR A 179 12.94 -0.58 12.80
N ARG A 180 13.58 -0.87 13.94
CA ARG A 180 12.99 -1.54 15.09
C ARG A 180 12.44 -0.55 16.11
N ASP A 181 12.91 0.69 16.10
CA ASP A 181 12.46 1.74 17.00
C ASP A 181 11.23 2.46 16.43
N ALA A 182 10.10 2.34 17.13
CA ALA A 182 8.86 2.99 16.72
C ALA A 182 8.93 4.52 16.83
N ALA A 183 9.72 5.08 17.76
CA ALA A 183 9.90 6.51 17.92
C ALA A 183 10.74 7.07 16.76
N ALA A 184 11.88 6.44 16.44
CA ALA A 184 12.71 6.82 15.31
C ALA A 184 11.95 6.78 13.97
N LEU A 185 11.15 5.74 13.74
CA LEU A 185 10.29 5.65 12.54
C LEU A 185 9.23 6.75 12.50
N ARG A 186 8.62 7.11 13.63
CA ARG A 186 7.64 8.21 13.69
C ARG A 186 8.30 9.54 13.38
N GLN A 187 9.44 9.82 14.01
CA GLN A 187 10.20 11.03 13.81
C GLN A 187 10.62 11.19 12.34
N PHE A 188 11.16 10.13 11.74
CA PHE A 188 11.55 10.15 10.33
C PHE A 188 10.34 10.32 9.39
N ALA A 189 9.18 9.75 9.73
CA ALA A 189 7.95 9.94 8.97
C ALA A 189 7.43 11.38 9.01
N SER A 190 7.62 12.10 10.13
CA SER A 190 7.17 13.49 10.30
C SER A 190 8.16 14.54 9.80
N GLU A 191 9.47 14.25 9.80
CA GLU A 191 10.52 15.24 9.49
C GLU A 191 10.94 15.25 8.00
N GLY A 192 10.53 14.26 7.20
CA GLY A 192 11.18 13.95 5.93
C GLY A 192 10.29 13.93 4.70
N LYS A 193 10.95 13.99 3.54
CA LYS A 193 10.45 13.63 2.20
C LYS A 193 10.16 12.13 2.06
N LEU A 194 9.67 11.46 3.11
CA LEU A 194 9.51 10.01 3.18
C LEU A 194 8.69 9.47 2.00
N ARG A 195 7.64 10.18 1.60
CA ARG A 195 6.85 9.83 0.40
C ARG A 195 7.71 9.79 -0.85
N GLU A 196 8.56 10.79 -1.07
CA GLU A 196 9.45 10.85 -2.25
C GLU A 196 10.42 9.65 -2.26
N TYR A 197 10.96 9.30 -1.08
CA TYR A 197 11.82 8.12 -0.94
C TYR A 197 11.06 6.83 -1.25
N LEU A 198 9.87 6.64 -0.68
CA LEU A 198 9.06 5.46 -0.95
C LEU A 198 8.60 5.40 -2.42
N GLN A 199 8.35 6.55 -3.05
CA GLN A 199 8.07 6.66 -4.49
C GLN A 199 9.25 6.21 -5.37
N TYR A 200 10.48 6.40 -4.90
CA TYR A 200 11.68 5.90 -5.58
C TYR A 200 11.80 4.37 -5.49
N PHE A 201 11.45 3.78 -4.35
CA PHE A 201 11.65 2.35 -4.09
C PHE A 201 10.46 1.44 -4.39
N TYR A 202 9.23 1.95 -4.57
CA TYR A 202 8.07 1.07 -4.72
C TYR A 202 8.17 0.16 -5.95
N SER A 203 8.81 0.61 -7.02
CA SER A 203 9.04 -0.19 -8.23
C SER A 203 9.99 -1.35 -7.98
N ASP A 204 10.72 -1.39 -6.88
CA ASP A 204 11.57 -2.52 -6.50
C ASP A 204 10.78 -3.59 -5.70
N SER A 205 9.60 -3.25 -5.18
CA SER A 205 8.71 -4.22 -4.51
C SER A 205 7.82 -4.92 -5.53
N LEU A 206 7.96 -6.24 -5.68
CA LEU A 206 7.12 -7.07 -6.55
C LEU A 206 5.62 -6.86 -6.31
N TYR A 207 5.23 -6.56 -5.06
CA TYR A 207 3.85 -6.28 -4.71
C TYR A 207 3.33 -4.98 -5.34
N PHE A 208 4.12 -3.90 -5.26
CA PHE A 208 3.74 -2.59 -5.79
C PHE A 208 4.01 -2.45 -7.28
N GLN A 209 4.97 -3.19 -7.87
CA GLN A 209 5.13 -3.33 -9.33
C GLN A 209 3.82 -3.75 -10.00
N ARG A 210 3.12 -4.75 -9.44
CA ARG A 210 1.82 -5.21 -9.96
C ARG A 210 0.70 -4.16 -9.86
N ARG A 211 0.93 -3.08 -9.11
CA ARG A 211 -0.01 -1.98 -8.87
C ARG A 211 0.47 -0.67 -9.48
N GLN A 212 1.55 -0.68 -10.25
CA GLN A 212 2.15 0.52 -10.82
C GLN A 212 1.15 1.35 -11.62
N GLY A 213 0.31 0.71 -12.44
CA GLY A 213 -0.73 1.44 -13.20
C GLY A 213 -1.72 2.20 -12.30
N ILE A 214 -2.09 1.62 -11.15
CA ILE A 214 -2.99 2.25 -10.18
C ILE A 214 -2.30 3.44 -9.51
N LEU A 215 -1.03 3.26 -9.12
CA LEU A 215 -0.22 4.31 -8.49
C LEU A 215 -0.02 5.49 -9.46
N VAL A 216 0.39 5.23 -10.71
CA VAL A 216 0.60 6.27 -11.73
C VAL A 216 -0.68 7.05 -12.01
N GLN A 217 -1.84 6.38 -12.09
CA GLN A 217 -3.11 7.07 -12.30
C GLN A 217 -3.53 7.92 -11.10
N LYS A 218 -3.31 7.44 -9.87
CA LYS A 218 -3.56 8.21 -8.65
C LYS A 218 -2.61 9.40 -8.53
N GLU A 219 -1.33 9.21 -8.82
CA GLU A 219 -0.32 10.30 -8.88
C GLU A 219 -0.77 11.39 -9.85
N ALA A 220 -1.20 11.02 -11.05
CA ALA A 220 -1.66 11.95 -12.07
C ALA A 220 -2.93 12.75 -11.68
N LEU A 221 -3.65 12.33 -10.64
CA LEU A 221 -4.83 13.03 -10.12
C LEU A 221 -4.54 13.79 -8.83
N ALA A 222 -3.54 13.37 -8.05
CA ALA A 222 -2.95 14.17 -6.98
C ALA A 222 -2.14 15.38 -7.53
N ASP A 223 -1.77 15.32 -8.82
CA ASP A 223 -1.06 16.33 -9.64
C ASP A 223 -1.77 17.71 -9.75
N THR A 224 -2.89 17.96 -9.07
CA THR A 224 -3.55 19.29 -9.00
C THR A 224 -3.02 20.19 -7.87
N THR A 225 -1.91 19.81 -7.22
CA THR A 225 -1.28 20.58 -6.12
C THR A 225 0.19 20.82 -6.44
N ASP A 226 0.70 22.04 -6.25
CA ASP A 226 2.05 22.50 -6.66
C ASP A 226 3.21 21.57 -6.24
N THR A 227 3.04 20.82 -5.16
CA THR A 227 3.99 19.81 -4.65
C THR A 227 4.29 18.69 -5.66
N ALA A 228 3.30 18.25 -6.44
CA ALA A 228 3.41 17.09 -7.32
C ALA A 228 4.17 17.39 -8.64
N ILE A 229 4.08 18.65 -9.11
CA ILE A 229 4.81 19.16 -10.29
C ILE A 229 6.33 19.22 -10.03
N ALA A 230 6.75 19.58 -8.81
CA ALA A 230 8.17 19.59 -8.41
C ALA A 230 8.78 18.18 -8.33
N LEU A 231 7.95 17.16 -8.12
CA LEU A 231 8.30 15.77 -7.86
C LEU A 231 8.61 14.96 -9.14
N ARG A 232 7.97 15.31 -10.27
CA ARG A 232 8.15 14.62 -11.56
C ARG A 232 9.46 14.94 -12.26
N ARG A 233 10.07 16.10 -12.02
CA ARG A 233 11.27 16.58 -12.73
C ARG A 233 12.59 16.03 -12.19
N THR A 234 12.56 15.24 -11.12
CA THR A 234 13.75 15.09 -10.26
C THR A 234 13.84 13.72 -9.58
N LYS A 235 13.32 12.67 -10.21
CA LYS A 235 13.32 11.28 -9.70
C LYS A 235 14.70 10.63 -9.48
N GLY A 236 15.80 11.33 -9.74
CA GLY A 236 17.17 10.85 -9.48
C GLY A 236 18.04 11.84 -8.69
N ALA A 237 18.03 13.12 -9.07
CA ALA A 237 18.87 14.14 -8.43
C ALA A 237 18.39 14.56 -7.03
N ILE A 238 17.08 14.82 -6.84
CA ILE A 238 16.53 15.25 -5.53
C ILE A 238 16.58 14.13 -4.49
N PHE A 239 16.42 12.87 -4.88
CA PHE A 239 16.56 11.75 -3.94
C PHE A 239 17.98 11.74 -3.33
N THR A 240 18.99 11.87 -4.19
CA THR A 240 20.40 11.83 -3.79
C THR A 240 20.76 13.09 -2.99
N GLU A 241 20.39 14.28 -3.47
CA GLU A 241 20.65 15.56 -2.78
C GLU A 241 19.88 15.69 -1.46
N GLY A 242 18.63 15.25 -1.39
CA GLY A 242 17.82 15.30 -0.17
C GLY A 242 18.26 14.31 0.90
N ALA A 243 18.69 13.11 0.49
CA ALA A 243 19.27 12.12 1.40
C ALA A 243 20.65 12.58 1.91
N ILE A 244 21.47 13.18 1.04
CA ILE A 244 22.76 13.77 1.40
C ILE A 244 22.56 14.96 2.34
N ALA A 245 21.64 15.88 2.03
CA ALA A 245 21.34 17.03 2.88
C ALA A 245 20.84 16.62 4.26
N HIS A 246 19.96 15.62 4.36
CA HIS A 246 19.52 15.09 5.65
C HIS A 246 20.66 14.40 6.42
N ALA A 247 21.52 13.64 5.75
CA ALA A 247 22.69 13.02 6.36
C ALA A 247 23.74 14.05 6.84
N ILE A 248 23.90 15.16 6.14
CA ILE A 248 24.75 16.29 6.55
C ILE A 248 24.13 17.00 7.76
N ASP A 249 22.86 17.38 7.67
CA ASP A 249 22.17 18.24 8.65
C ASP A 249 21.90 17.53 9.99
N LYS A 250 21.50 16.25 9.94
CA LYS A 250 21.09 15.50 11.15
C LYS A 250 22.16 14.59 11.73
N LEU A 251 23.07 14.08 10.90
CA LEU A 251 24.10 13.13 11.33
C LEU A 251 25.52 13.74 11.35
N GLY A 252 25.67 15.00 10.89
CA GLY A 252 26.97 15.67 10.82
C GLY A 252 27.96 14.98 9.89
N LEU A 253 27.49 14.18 8.93
CA LEU A 253 28.36 13.48 8.00
C LEU A 253 28.87 14.44 6.94
N SER A 254 30.18 14.39 6.62
CA SER A 254 30.73 15.17 5.51
C SER A 254 30.27 14.59 4.17
N HIS A 255 30.19 15.46 3.15
CA HIS A 255 29.83 15.07 1.79
C HIS A 255 30.71 13.92 1.26
N ASP A 256 32.02 13.97 1.56
CA ASP A 256 33.00 12.95 1.18
C ASP A 256 32.77 11.61 1.90
N ALA A 257 32.40 11.62 3.18
CA ALA A 257 32.10 10.40 3.93
C ALA A 257 30.80 9.71 3.44
N ILE A 258 29.86 10.49 2.89
CA ILE A 258 28.64 9.97 2.27
C ILE A 258 28.98 9.37 0.89
N PHE A 259 29.79 10.06 0.08
CA PHE A 259 30.20 9.59 -1.24
C PHE A 259 31.12 8.36 -1.19
N GLU A 260 32.14 8.31 -0.33
CA GLU A 260 32.99 7.12 -0.16
C GLU A 260 32.18 5.88 0.23
N ARG A 261 31.16 6.04 1.09
CA ARG A 261 30.28 4.95 1.51
C ARG A 261 29.30 4.50 0.43
N LEU A 262 28.92 5.39 -0.48
CA LEU A 262 28.07 5.08 -1.64
C LEU A 262 28.90 4.43 -2.78
N GLU A 263 30.12 4.90 -3.03
CA GLU A 263 31.00 4.40 -4.09
C GLU A 263 31.70 3.09 -3.75
N SER A 264 32.18 2.90 -2.51
CA SER A 264 32.73 1.61 -2.04
C SER A 264 31.74 0.45 -2.14
N ARG A 265 30.44 0.75 -2.30
CA ARG A 265 29.34 -0.22 -2.41
C ARG A 265 28.78 -0.39 -3.81
N ARG A 266 29.22 0.44 -4.77
CA ARG A 266 28.94 0.21 -6.20
C ARG A 266 29.89 -0.85 -6.79
N ALA A 267 31.00 -1.10 -6.11
CA ALA A 267 32.04 -2.06 -6.46
C ALA A 267 31.92 -3.43 -5.75
N ALA A 268 30.91 -3.64 -4.90
CA ALA A 268 30.65 -4.89 -4.15
C ALA A 268 29.27 -5.46 -4.52
#